data_AF-X1AJ85-F1
#
_entry.id   AF-X1AJ85-F1
#
_cell.length_a   1.000
_cell.length_b   1.000
_cell.length_c   1.000
_cell.angle_alpha   90.00
_cell.angle_beta   90.00
_cell.angle_gamma   90.00
#
_symmetry.space_group_name_H-M   'P 1'
#
loop_
_entity.id
_entity.type
_entity.pdbx_description
1 polymer ?
#
loop_
_entity_poly.entity_id
_entity_poly.type
_entity_poly.pdbx_seq_one_letter_code
_entity_poly.pdbx_strand_id
1 'polypeptide(L)'
;PLKILREPVERGLPESLVETYNSEVRTYFQNYRPSEEDNLKLLKILTDPQIYEILKLLRISVVTRNSIEKLRKKGVDDIDGGIKKLLEHNIMHVFQNGDGTEYYALLSDLHISLVINFVFTDYKTFLTQISQNPSDFLTDIYWRDNVTFTFNFTTSFQLGPIILSHPTTVILQFLDESLNAYGPSINLINYNTSMGIYSYTFNTSQLSFIGGESYYIAIYASKTTPTIWSPPEPLQILFKVQSVLTDLTIHNYTTGTIFPSYSLTEYWNQTFGITFYFGELISSSPITGASVTYSWAFGSGQVNPDGVKGPGYYSFFFDTGNVTEIGSYIISISAVKQNFSIGVPNPNLIITIIIIKNSSRSSTIF
;
A
#
# COMPACT_ATOMS: atom_id res chain seq x y z
N PRO A 1 2.33 20.16 -50.57
CA PRO A 1 3.54 19.98 -51.42
C PRO A 1 3.77 18.52 -51.86
N LEU A 2 3.34 17.51 -51.06
CA LEU A 2 3.04 16.17 -51.59
C LEU A 2 2.18 16.20 -52.86
N LYS A 3 1.28 17.19 -52.96
CA LYS A 3 0.45 17.43 -54.15
C LYS A 3 1.23 17.96 -55.36
N ILE A 4 2.29 18.76 -55.16
CA ILE A 4 3.14 19.23 -56.28
C ILE A 4 3.94 18.09 -56.88
N LEU A 5 4.48 17.22 -56.01
CA LEU A 5 5.24 16.04 -56.45
C LEU A 5 4.34 15.00 -57.14
N ARG A 6 3.02 14.99 -56.86
CA ARG A 6 2.06 14.07 -57.48
C ARG A 6 1.44 14.62 -58.77
N GLU A 7 1.19 15.92 -58.82
CA GLU A 7 0.44 16.60 -59.89
C GLU A 7 1.20 17.86 -60.36
N PRO A 8 2.43 17.75 -60.90
CA PRO A 8 3.25 18.92 -61.22
C PRO A 8 2.64 19.78 -62.34
N VAL A 9 1.90 19.16 -63.27
CA VAL A 9 1.26 19.85 -64.41
C VAL A 9 0.18 20.82 -63.95
N GLU A 10 -0.73 20.36 -63.09
CA GLU A 10 -1.78 21.21 -62.49
C GLU A 10 -1.22 22.37 -61.66
N ARG A 11 0.06 22.27 -61.31
CA ARG A 11 0.78 23.23 -60.48
C ARG A 11 1.67 24.16 -61.30
N GLY A 12 1.63 24.10 -62.62
CA GLY A 12 2.31 25.04 -63.52
C GLY A 12 3.60 24.52 -64.16
N LEU A 13 3.95 23.24 -63.98
CA LEU A 13 5.06 22.63 -64.72
C LEU A 13 4.58 22.20 -66.11
N PRO A 14 5.28 22.58 -67.20
CA PRO A 14 4.98 22.05 -68.54
C PRO A 14 5.05 20.53 -68.58
N GLU A 15 4.13 19.89 -69.32
CA GLU A 15 4.11 18.43 -69.49
C GLU A 15 5.45 17.86 -69.98
N SER A 16 6.15 18.61 -70.83
CA SER A 16 7.46 18.25 -71.37
C SER A 16 8.58 18.15 -70.33
N LEU A 17 8.41 18.73 -69.14
CA LEU A 17 9.41 18.75 -68.07
C LEU A 17 9.09 17.77 -66.92
N VAL A 18 7.94 17.09 -66.96
CA VAL A 18 7.48 16.23 -65.86
C VAL A 18 8.42 15.06 -65.61
N GLU A 19 8.90 14.41 -66.67
CA GLU A 19 9.82 13.27 -66.55
C GLU A 19 11.15 13.70 -65.94
N THR A 20 11.71 14.81 -66.42
CA THR A 20 12.94 15.41 -65.88
C THR A 20 12.77 15.78 -64.41
N TYR A 21 11.68 16.46 -64.04
CA TYR A 21 11.38 16.82 -62.66
C TYR A 21 11.31 15.60 -61.74
N ASN A 22 10.59 14.56 -62.14
CA ASN A 22 10.47 13.33 -61.37
C ASN A 22 11.82 12.61 -61.23
N SER A 23 12.66 12.63 -62.26
CA SER A 23 14.02 12.08 -62.22
C SER A 23 14.90 12.82 -61.22
N GLU A 24 14.86 14.15 -61.20
CA GLU A 24 15.63 14.98 -60.26
C GLU A 24 15.18 14.76 -58.80
N VAL A 25 13.86 14.76 -58.56
CA VAL A 25 13.30 14.44 -57.23
C VAL A 25 13.77 13.08 -56.75
N ARG A 26 13.75 12.05 -57.62
CA ARG A 26 14.20 10.71 -57.27
C ARG A 26 15.69 10.68 -56.94
N THR A 27 16.50 11.35 -57.75
CA THR A 27 17.95 11.45 -57.56
C THR A 27 18.31 12.15 -56.25
N TYR A 28 17.57 13.21 -55.91
CA TYR A 28 17.70 13.92 -54.64
C TYR A 28 17.47 12.97 -53.45
N PHE A 29 16.32 12.29 -53.40
CA PHE A 29 15.97 11.43 -52.27
C PHE A 29 16.78 10.13 -52.18
N GLN A 30 17.34 9.64 -53.28
CA GLN A 30 18.25 8.48 -53.26
C GLN A 30 19.53 8.78 -52.47
N ASN A 31 20.05 10.00 -52.59
CA ASN A 31 21.32 10.41 -51.99
C ASN A 31 21.15 11.17 -50.67
N TYR A 32 19.95 11.70 -50.39
CA TYR A 32 19.70 12.50 -49.20
C TYR A 32 19.69 11.66 -47.91
N ARG A 33 20.49 12.09 -46.94
CA ARG A 33 20.57 11.54 -45.58
C ARG A 33 20.50 12.72 -44.61
N PRO A 34 19.36 12.94 -43.92
CA PRO A 34 19.23 14.05 -42.99
C PRO A 34 20.33 14.01 -41.93
N SER A 35 21.08 15.10 -41.79
CA SER A 35 22.07 15.30 -40.72
C SER A 35 21.66 16.43 -39.78
N GLU A 36 22.31 16.52 -38.61
CA GLU A 36 22.10 17.65 -37.69
C GLU A 36 22.47 18.99 -38.36
N GLU A 37 23.53 19.01 -39.16
CA GLU A 37 23.96 20.19 -39.90
C GLU A 37 22.90 20.62 -40.93
N ASP A 38 22.29 19.66 -41.63
CA ASP A 38 21.18 19.94 -42.56
C ASP A 38 19.97 20.52 -41.84
N ASN A 39 19.62 19.98 -40.67
CA ASN A 39 18.52 20.51 -39.86
C ASN A 39 18.78 21.98 -39.45
N LEU A 40 20.01 22.30 -39.04
CA LEU A 40 20.39 23.68 -38.69
C LEU A 40 20.35 24.62 -39.91
N LYS A 41 20.75 24.14 -41.09
CA LYS A 41 20.65 24.90 -42.36
C LYS A 41 19.19 25.14 -42.74
N LEU A 42 18.34 24.12 -42.67
CA LEU A 42 16.91 24.21 -42.94
C LEU A 42 16.22 25.17 -41.97
N LEU A 43 16.56 25.13 -40.69
CA LEU A 43 16.05 26.07 -39.70
C LEU A 43 16.42 27.51 -40.07
N LYS A 44 17.68 27.80 -40.43
CA LYS A 44 18.11 29.14 -40.86
C LYS A 44 17.29 29.63 -42.06
N ILE A 45 17.07 28.77 -43.05
CA ILE A 45 16.26 29.07 -44.25
C ILE A 45 14.80 29.37 -43.88
N LEU A 46 14.22 28.57 -43.00
CA LEU A 46 12.84 28.72 -42.56
C LEU A 46 12.62 29.93 -41.65
N THR A 47 13.65 30.37 -40.93
CA THR A 47 13.60 31.57 -40.06
C THR A 47 13.84 32.88 -40.81
N ASP A 48 14.34 32.85 -42.05
CA ASP A 48 14.50 34.05 -42.89
C ASP A 48 13.14 34.42 -43.54
N PRO A 49 12.51 35.54 -43.18
CA PRO A 49 11.17 35.88 -43.67
C PRO A 49 11.11 36.06 -45.19
N GLN A 50 12.18 36.53 -45.82
CA GLN A 50 12.22 36.77 -47.26
C GLN A 50 12.26 35.44 -48.03
N ILE A 51 13.10 34.51 -47.58
CA ILE A 51 13.18 33.17 -48.18
C ILE A 51 11.90 32.38 -47.92
N TYR A 52 11.30 32.52 -46.73
CA TYR A 52 10.07 31.84 -46.38
C TYR A 52 8.91 32.21 -47.31
N GLU A 53 8.77 33.47 -47.72
CA GLU A 53 7.73 33.88 -48.68
C GLU A 53 7.96 33.31 -50.09
N ILE A 54 9.22 33.19 -50.53
CA ILE A 54 9.56 32.48 -51.79
C ILE A 54 9.20 30.99 -51.67
N LEU A 55 9.59 30.35 -50.57
CA LEU A 55 9.29 28.95 -50.29
C LEU A 55 7.77 28.69 -50.24
N LYS A 56 6.99 29.58 -49.64
CA LYS A 56 5.53 29.50 -49.56
C LYS A 56 4.88 29.49 -50.93
N LEU A 57 5.37 30.31 -51.87
CA LEU A 57 4.93 30.29 -53.26
C LEU A 57 5.28 28.96 -53.95
N LEU A 58 6.52 28.50 -53.78
CA LEU A 58 7.01 27.26 -54.37
C LEU A 58 6.31 26.01 -53.79
N ARG A 59 5.78 26.08 -52.57
CA ARG A 59 5.02 25.00 -51.92
C ARG A 59 3.61 24.81 -52.49
N ILE A 60 3.09 25.76 -53.26
CA ILE A 60 1.75 25.70 -53.88
C ILE A 60 1.75 25.63 -55.41
N SER A 61 2.85 26.00 -56.07
CA SER A 61 2.97 26.04 -57.53
C SER A 61 4.43 25.97 -57.99
N VAL A 62 4.66 25.41 -59.17
CA VAL A 62 5.86 25.62 -59.98
C VAL A 62 5.72 26.96 -60.71
N VAL A 63 6.75 27.80 -60.63
CA VAL A 63 6.65 29.20 -61.07
C VAL A 63 7.80 29.60 -61.97
N THR A 64 7.58 30.60 -62.83
CA THR A 64 8.65 31.24 -63.61
C THR A 64 9.26 32.40 -62.82
N ARG A 65 10.43 32.89 -63.26
CA ARG A 65 11.10 34.04 -62.65
C ARG A 65 10.18 35.26 -62.49
N ASN A 66 9.38 35.56 -63.52
CA ASN A 66 8.41 36.66 -63.50
C ASN A 66 7.36 36.54 -62.39
N SER A 67 7.00 35.31 -61.99
CA SER A 67 6.06 35.07 -60.90
C SER A 67 6.70 35.25 -59.54
N ILE A 68 7.98 34.89 -59.38
CA ILE A 68 8.73 35.16 -58.15
C ILE A 68 8.97 36.67 -58.00
N GLU A 69 9.30 37.40 -59.07
CA GLU A 69 9.50 38.86 -59.06
C GLU A 69 8.29 39.64 -58.54
N LYS A 70 7.07 39.10 -58.67
CA LYS A 70 5.87 39.71 -58.09
C LYS A 70 5.90 39.74 -56.55
N LEU A 71 6.76 38.96 -55.89
CA LEU A 71 6.95 38.98 -54.44
C LEU A 71 7.62 40.27 -53.95
N ARG A 72 8.28 41.07 -54.82
CA ARG A 72 8.75 42.42 -54.44
C ARG A 72 7.60 43.29 -53.97
N LYS A 73 6.41 43.14 -54.59
CA LYS A 73 5.19 43.84 -54.18
C LYS A 73 4.67 43.39 -52.81
N LYS A 74 5.15 42.26 -52.29
CA LYS A 74 4.85 41.71 -50.96
C LYS A 74 5.97 41.95 -49.94
N GLY A 75 6.97 42.78 -50.27
CA GLY A 75 8.07 43.12 -49.36
C GLY A 75 9.24 42.14 -49.35
N VAL A 76 9.38 41.30 -50.39
CA VAL A 76 10.59 40.48 -50.59
C VAL A 76 11.58 41.26 -51.44
N ASP A 77 12.55 41.91 -50.78
CA ASP A 77 13.50 42.82 -51.45
C ASP A 77 14.67 42.06 -52.12
N ASP A 78 15.14 40.97 -51.53
CA ASP A 78 16.27 40.16 -52.01
C ASP A 78 15.81 38.81 -52.59
N ILE A 79 15.13 38.87 -53.74
CA ILE A 79 14.68 37.67 -54.45
C ILE A 79 15.86 36.82 -54.93
N ASP A 80 16.89 37.46 -55.49
CA ASP A 80 18.05 36.75 -56.05
C ASP A 80 18.84 36.02 -54.97
N GLY A 81 19.08 36.67 -53.82
CA GLY A 81 19.71 36.03 -52.67
C GLY A 81 18.87 34.89 -52.11
N GLY A 82 17.55 35.04 -52.07
CA GLY A 82 16.64 33.97 -51.64
C GLY A 82 16.66 32.75 -52.56
N ILE A 83 16.55 32.96 -53.88
CA ILE A 83 16.65 31.89 -54.88
C ILE A 83 18.01 31.20 -54.81
N LYS A 84 19.10 31.98 -54.75
CA LYS A 84 20.46 31.46 -54.65
C LYS A 84 20.62 30.55 -53.43
N LYS A 85 20.16 30.98 -52.26
CA LYS A 85 20.22 30.16 -51.03
C LYS A 85 19.40 28.86 -51.16
N LEU A 86 18.21 28.91 -51.75
CA LEU A 86 17.37 27.71 -51.94
C LEU A 86 18.00 26.70 -52.92
N LEU A 87 18.70 27.19 -53.95
CA LEU A 87 19.46 26.36 -54.90
C LEU A 87 20.70 25.75 -54.25
N GLU A 88 21.50 26.56 -53.53
CA GLU A 88 22.71 26.10 -52.84
C GLU A 88 22.44 24.98 -51.82
N HIS A 89 21.25 24.99 -51.19
CA HIS A 89 20.84 23.98 -50.23
C HIS A 89 20.02 22.84 -50.86
N ASN A 90 19.96 22.77 -52.20
CA ASN A 90 19.21 21.75 -52.95
C ASN A 90 17.73 21.62 -52.53
N ILE A 91 17.11 22.71 -52.07
CA ILE A 91 15.67 22.73 -51.72
C ILE A 91 14.83 22.88 -52.98
N MET A 92 15.34 23.64 -53.95
CA MET A 92 14.70 23.87 -55.24
C MET A 92 15.64 23.56 -56.39
N HIS A 93 15.08 23.42 -57.59
CA HIS A 93 15.80 23.26 -58.85
C HIS A 93 15.16 24.11 -59.96
N VAL A 94 15.96 24.45 -60.98
CA VAL A 94 15.53 25.21 -62.15
C VAL A 94 15.47 24.30 -63.36
N PHE A 95 14.33 24.25 -64.02
CA PHE A 95 14.09 23.50 -65.25
C PHE A 95 13.91 24.46 -66.40
N GLN A 96 14.44 24.16 -67.57
CA GLN A 96 14.32 25.02 -68.75
C GLN A 96 13.59 24.28 -69.87
N ASN A 97 12.57 24.91 -70.45
CA ASN A 97 11.89 24.35 -71.62
C ASN A 97 12.65 24.68 -72.93
N GLY A 98 12.17 24.15 -74.06
CA GLY A 98 12.79 24.40 -75.38
C GLY A 98 12.82 25.87 -75.82
N ASP A 99 11.94 26.71 -75.26
CA ASP A 99 11.89 28.15 -75.53
C ASP A 99 12.83 28.97 -74.62
N GLY A 100 13.59 28.30 -73.75
CA GLY A 100 14.50 28.93 -72.81
C GLY A 100 13.83 29.48 -71.54
N THR A 101 12.54 29.21 -71.32
CA THR A 101 11.81 29.64 -70.12
C THR A 101 12.19 28.79 -68.92
N GLU A 102 12.61 29.45 -67.83
CA GLU A 102 12.96 28.81 -66.56
C GLU A 102 11.76 28.61 -65.64
N TYR A 103 11.66 27.40 -65.09
CA TYR A 103 10.66 26.96 -64.13
C TYR A 103 11.34 26.54 -62.84
N TYR A 104 10.90 27.13 -61.75
CA TYR A 104 11.46 26.97 -60.41
C TYR A 104 10.53 26.05 -59.61
N ALA A 105 11.04 24.89 -59.19
CA ALA A 105 10.26 23.86 -58.48
C ALA A 105 11.00 23.32 -57.26
N LEU A 106 10.26 22.93 -56.22
CA LEU A 106 10.83 22.27 -55.04
C LEU A 106 11.21 20.82 -55.36
N LEU A 107 12.36 20.38 -54.86
CA LEU A 107 12.76 18.97 -54.90
C LEU A 107 12.21 18.17 -53.71
N SER A 108 12.00 18.84 -52.57
CA SER A 108 11.50 18.24 -51.34
C SER A 108 10.53 19.16 -50.59
N ASP A 109 9.70 18.57 -49.71
CA ASP A 109 8.88 19.32 -48.77
C ASP A 109 9.52 19.28 -47.38
N LEU A 110 9.26 20.32 -46.58
CA LEU A 110 9.79 20.44 -45.24
C LEU A 110 8.72 20.04 -44.22
N HIS A 111 9.04 19.04 -43.41
CA HIS A 111 8.23 18.62 -42.27
C HIS A 111 8.89 19.09 -40.97
N ILE A 112 8.15 19.88 -40.20
CA ILE A 112 8.60 20.37 -38.89
C ILE A 112 7.71 19.71 -37.85
N SER A 113 8.32 18.90 -36.98
CA SER A 113 7.65 18.29 -35.82
C SER A 113 8.41 18.63 -34.55
N LEU A 114 7.68 18.90 -33.48
CA LEU A 114 8.28 19.05 -32.16
C LEU A 114 8.75 17.68 -31.65
N VAL A 115 10.04 17.54 -31.39
CA VAL A 115 10.60 16.36 -30.71
C VAL A 115 10.88 16.75 -29.26
N ILE A 116 10.08 16.25 -28.32
CA ILE A 116 10.32 16.40 -26.88
C ILE A 116 11.11 15.18 -26.43
N ASN A 117 12.40 15.37 -26.12
CA ASN A 117 13.18 14.36 -25.42
C ASN A 117 12.81 14.40 -23.93
N PHE A 118 11.88 13.54 -23.52
CA PHE A 118 11.54 13.36 -22.11
C PHE A 118 12.58 12.46 -21.44
N VAL A 119 13.49 13.04 -20.66
CA VAL A 119 14.39 12.27 -19.80
C VAL A 119 13.67 12.05 -18.48
N PHE A 120 13.16 10.83 -18.25
CA PHE A 120 12.70 10.44 -16.91
C PHE A 120 13.90 10.49 -15.97
N THR A 121 14.00 11.53 -15.15
CA THR A 121 14.88 11.50 -14.00
C THR A 121 14.31 10.49 -13.00
N ASP A 122 14.91 9.30 -12.95
CA ASP A 122 14.46 8.14 -12.16
C ASP A 122 14.84 8.31 -10.68
N TYR A 123 14.09 9.14 -9.96
CA TYR A 123 14.21 9.36 -8.52
C TYR A 123 13.36 8.33 -7.77
N LYS A 124 13.97 7.23 -7.35
CA LYS A 124 13.28 6.15 -6.62
C LYS A 124 13.49 6.24 -5.12
N THR A 125 12.47 5.84 -4.37
CA THR A 125 12.58 5.63 -2.93
C THR A 125 12.23 4.19 -2.57
N PHE A 126 12.71 3.73 -1.42
CA PHE A 126 12.45 2.38 -0.92
C PHE A 126 12.21 2.42 0.59
N LEU A 127 11.36 1.52 1.06
CA LEU A 127 11.18 1.19 2.47
C LEU A 127 11.65 -0.25 2.70
N THR A 128 12.50 -0.44 3.71
CA THR A 128 12.98 -1.78 4.07
C THR A 128 12.89 -1.97 5.57
N GLN A 129 12.30 -3.09 5.99
CA GLN A 129 12.32 -3.48 7.39
C GLN A 129 13.75 -3.83 7.83
N ILE A 130 14.18 -3.29 8.97
CA ILE A 130 15.48 -3.60 9.58
C ILE A 130 15.33 -4.67 10.64
N SER A 131 14.39 -4.48 11.56
CA SER A 131 14.21 -5.39 12.70
C SER A 131 12.80 -5.29 13.26
N GLN A 132 12.43 -6.30 14.03
CA GLN A 132 11.20 -6.33 14.82
C GLN A 132 11.44 -7.05 16.14
N ASN A 133 10.69 -6.66 17.18
CA ASN A 133 10.67 -7.28 18.48
C ASN A 133 9.22 -7.34 18.99
N PRO A 134 8.67 -8.53 19.28
CA PRO A 134 9.30 -9.85 19.17
C PRO A 134 9.72 -10.18 17.73
N SER A 135 10.71 -11.05 17.56
CA SER A 135 11.30 -11.35 16.25
C SER A 135 10.35 -12.09 15.31
N ASP A 136 9.38 -12.83 15.87
CA ASP A 136 8.34 -13.54 15.13
C ASP A 136 6.96 -12.94 15.46
N PHE A 137 6.47 -12.07 14.58
CA PHE A 137 5.17 -11.42 14.70
C PHE A 137 3.99 -12.38 14.52
N LEU A 138 4.21 -13.64 14.15
CA LEU A 138 3.12 -14.61 13.92
C LEU A 138 2.74 -15.37 15.20
N THR A 139 3.66 -15.57 16.14
CA THR A 139 3.41 -16.44 17.31
C THR A 139 3.63 -15.78 18.66
N ASP A 140 4.42 -14.69 18.73
CA ASP A 140 5.00 -14.25 20.01
C ASP A 140 4.38 -12.96 20.57
N ILE A 141 3.34 -12.40 19.93
CA ILE A 141 2.71 -11.16 20.41
C ILE A 141 1.45 -11.51 21.18
N TYR A 142 1.49 -11.38 22.49
CA TYR A 142 0.31 -11.43 23.34
C TYR A 142 -0.31 -10.04 23.51
N TRP A 143 -1.59 -10.01 23.86
CA TRP A 143 -2.24 -8.77 24.25
C TRP A 143 -1.56 -8.17 25.50
N ARG A 144 -1.32 -6.86 25.49
CA ARG A 144 -0.46 -6.07 26.41
C ARG A 144 1.05 -6.11 26.15
N ASP A 145 1.52 -6.85 25.16
CA ASP A 145 2.94 -6.79 24.80
C ASP A 145 3.29 -5.45 24.15
N ASN A 146 4.54 -5.03 24.38
CA ASN A 146 5.14 -3.94 23.64
C ASN A 146 5.77 -4.51 22.37
N VAL A 147 5.32 -4.01 21.22
CA VAL A 147 5.81 -4.38 19.91
C VAL A 147 6.62 -3.23 19.36
N THR A 148 7.85 -3.52 18.94
CA THR A 148 8.75 -2.56 18.31
C THR A 148 9.10 -3.03 16.92
N PHE A 149 9.02 -2.15 15.93
CA PHE A 149 9.58 -2.41 14.61
C PHE A 149 10.47 -1.24 14.18
N THR A 150 11.48 -1.57 13.39
CA THR A 150 12.46 -0.62 12.86
C THR A 150 12.55 -0.80 11.36
N PHE A 151 12.55 0.30 10.63
CA PHE A 151 12.66 0.31 9.17
C PHE A 151 13.54 1.46 8.71
N ASN A 152 14.03 1.36 7.48
CA ASN A 152 14.72 2.46 6.83
C ASN A 152 14.00 2.96 5.59
N PHE A 153 14.27 4.22 5.28
CA PHE A 153 13.89 4.90 4.06
C PHE A 153 15.16 5.24 3.29
N THR A 154 15.22 4.80 2.04
CA THR A 154 16.36 5.05 1.16
C THR A 154 15.93 5.66 -0.16
N THR A 155 16.89 6.30 -0.84
CA THR A 155 16.70 6.96 -2.13
C THR A 155 17.77 6.50 -3.11
N SER A 156 17.43 6.37 -4.39
CA SER A 156 18.40 6.20 -5.48
C SER A 156 18.07 7.11 -6.66
N PHE A 157 19.09 7.77 -7.20
CA PHE A 157 18.96 8.54 -8.43
C PHE A 157 19.53 7.72 -9.59
N GLN A 158 18.71 7.38 -10.58
CA GLN A 158 19.09 6.53 -11.71
C GLN A 158 19.72 5.20 -11.24
N LEU A 159 20.81 4.76 -11.88
CA LEU A 159 21.61 3.60 -11.47
C LEU A 159 22.66 3.94 -10.38
N GLY A 160 22.47 5.06 -9.68
CA GLY A 160 23.32 5.48 -8.58
C GLY A 160 23.15 4.59 -7.33
N PRO A 161 24.01 4.80 -6.32
CA PRO A 161 23.92 4.05 -5.07
C PRO A 161 22.61 4.33 -4.34
N ILE A 162 22.08 3.30 -3.67
CA ILE A 162 20.98 3.44 -2.71
C ILE A 162 21.56 4.01 -1.43
N ILE A 163 21.04 5.16 -0.99
CA ILE A 163 21.51 5.85 0.22
C ILE A 163 20.36 6.12 1.19
N LEU A 164 20.65 6.10 2.50
CA LEU A 164 19.69 6.49 3.53
C LEU A 164 19.27 7.96 3.34
N SER A 165 17.99 8.25 3.58
CA SER A 165 17.46 9.60 3.44
C SER A 165 16.26 9.86 4.32
N HIS A 166 15.94 11.13 4.57
CA HIS A 166 14.70 11.49 5.23
C HIS A 166 13.56 11.59 4.21
N PRO A 167 12.41 10.94 4.46
CA PRO A 167 11.17 11.25 3.75
C PRO A 167 10.63 12.62 4.18
N THR A 168 9.76 13.20 3.34
CA THR A 168 8.94 14.37 3.68
C THR A 168 7.75 13.96 4.56
N THR A 169 7.17 12.79 4.32
CA THR A 169 6.10 12.21 5.14
C THR A 169 6.38 10.76 5.43
N VAL A 170 6.03 10.30 6.63
CA VAL A 170 6.02 8.89 6.99
C VAL A 170 4.88 8.62 7.95
N ILE A 171 4.01 7.67 7.61
CA ILE A 171 2.74 7.41 8.29
C ILE A 171 2.62 5.91 8.51
N LEU A 172 2.24 5.53 9.72
CA LEU A 172 1.81 4.19 10.04
C LEU A 172 0.28 4.12 10.07
N GLN A 173 -0.26 3.04 9.54
CA GLN A 173 -1.66 2.67 9.64
C GLN A 173 -1.75 1.19 10.01
N PHE A 174 -2.52 0.86 11.04
CA PHE A 174 -2.90 -0.53 11.28
C PHE A 174 -4.05 -0.91 10.37
N LEU A 175 -4.04 -2.11 9.82
CA LEU A 175 -5.09 -2.66 8.98
C LEU A 175 -5.59 -3.99 9.53
N ASP A 176 -6.86 -4.32 9.29
CA ASP A 176 -7.41 -5.66 9.53
C ASP A 176 -7.01 -6.67 8.44
N GLU A 177 -7.44 -7.93 8.55
CA GLU A 177 -7.16 -8.97 7.55
C GLU A 177 -7.74 -8.66 6.15
N SER A 178 -8.76 -7.79 6.09
CA SER A 178 -9.36 -7.30 4.84
C SER A 178 -8.69 -6.03 4.31
N LEU A 179 -7.57 -5.61 4.90
CA LEU A 179 -6.81 -4.41 4.58
C LEU A 179 -7.59 -3.09 4.81
N ASN A 180 -8.62 -3.10 5.64
CA ASN A 180 -9.32 -1.87 6.05
C ASN A 180 -8.56 -1.20 7.21
N ALA A 181 -8.61 0.13 7.25
CA ALA A 181 -7.99 0.89 8.33
C ALA A 181 -8.58 0.54 9.71
N TYR A 182 -7.71 0.09 10.61
CA TYR A 182 -8.02 -0.23 11.99
C TYR A 182 -7.53 0.89 12.92
N GLY A 183 -8.39 1.88 13.16
CA GLY A 183 -8.05 3.06 13.96
C GLY A 183 -7.33 4.17 13.19
N PRO A 184 -6.92 5.26 13.87
CA PRO A 184 -6.29 6.42 13.24
C PRO A 184 -4.85 6.13 12.79
N SER A 185 -4.38 6.89 11.80
CA SER A 185 -2.99 6.83 11.37
C SER A 185 -2.06 7.58 12.33
N ILE A 186 -0.80 7.16 12.37
CA ILE A 186 0.24 7.69 13.26
C ILE A 186 1.35 8.30 12.42
N ASN A 187 1.64 9.58 12.62
CA ASN A 187 2.74 10.26 11.94
C ASN A 187 4.08 9.88 12.60
N LEU A 188 4.96 9.23 11.84
CA LEU A 188 6.25 8.73 12.33
C LEU A 188 7.42 9.69 12.08
N ILE A 189 7.19 10.89 11.54
CA ILE A 189 8.28 11.76 11.07
C ILE A 189 9.30 12.14 12.16
N ASN A 190 8.85 12.21 13.41
CA ASN A 190 9.66 12.55 14.58
C ASN A 190 10.21 11.32 15.34
N TYR A 191 10.07 10.11 14.79
CA TYR A 191 10.52 8.84 15.39
C TYR A 191 11.80 8.32 14.73
N ASN A 192 12.62 9.21 14.16
CA ASN A 192 13.89 8.83 13.57
C ASN A 192 14.95 8.57 14.64
N THR A 193 15.63 7.43 14.57
CA THR A 193 16.78 7.13 15.44
C THR A 193 18.10 7.58 14.82
N SER A 194 18.15 7.62 13.48
CA SER A 194 19.25 8.19 12.70
C SER A 194 18.75 8.58 11.31
N MET A 195 19.64 9.05 10.43
CA MET A 195 19.25 9.48 9.08
C MET A 195 18.56 8.34 8.33
N GLY A 196 17.29 8.56 7.97
CA GLY A 196 16.48 7.57 7.25
C GLY A 196 16.18 6.28 8.00
N ILE A 197 16.43 6.18 9.32
CA ILE A 197 16.08 5.01 10.14
C ILE A 197 15.06 5.43 11.17
N TYR A 198 13.96 4.69 11.23
CA TYR A 198 12.80 4.95 12.08
C TYR A 198 12.53 3.74 12.97
N SER A 199 12.17 3.99 14.23
CA SER A 199 11.77 2.95 15.18
C SER A 199 10.55 3.41 15.94
N TYR A 200 9.54 2.54 16.04
CA TYR A 200 8.31 2.83 16.74
C TYR A 200 7.91 1.64 17.61
N THR A 201 7.54 1.95 18.85
CA THR A 201 7.05 0.98 19.83
C THR A 201 5.62 1.32 20.20
N PHE A 202 4.73 0.32 20.18
CA PHE A 202 3.37 0.45 20.67
C PHE A 202 3.04 -0.71 21.61
N ASN A 203 2.08 -0.48 22.51
CA ASN A 203 1.52 -1.56 23.32
C ASN A 203 0.23 -2.07 22.67
N THR A 204 0.08 -3.38 22.51
CA THR A 204 -1.12 -3.96 21.86
C THR A 204 -2.42 -3.67 22.63
N SER A 205 -2.36 -3.33 23.91
CA SER A 205 -3.53 -2.95 24.71
C SER A 205 -3.92 -1.46 24.64
N GLN A 206 -3.01 -0.60 24.16
CA GLN A 206 -3.33 0.82 23.90
C GLN A 206 -4.14 0.98 22.60
N LEU A 207 -4.12 -0.06 21.77
CA LEU A 207 -4.87 -0.16 20.55
C LEU A 207 -6.05 -1.10 20.80
N SER A 208 -7.16 -0.90 20.10
CA SER A 208 -8.38 -1.69 20.33
C SER A 208 -8.30 -3.13 19.82
N PHE A 209 -7.09 -3.68 19.62
CA PHE A 209 -6.88 -5.02 19.08
C PHE A 209 -7.58 -6.09 19.91
N ILE A 210 -8.08 -7.07 19.16
CA ILE A 210 -8.73 -8.27 19.66
C ILE A 210 -7.73 -9.43 19.63
N GLY A 211 -7.55 -10.10 20.77
CA GLY A 211 -6.76 -11.31 20.89
C GLY A 211 -7.40 -12.48 20.12
N GLY A 212 -6.58 -13.21 19.37
CA GLY A 212 -6.98 -14.26 18.43
C GLY A 212 -6.95 -13.84 16.96
N GLU A 213 -6.94 -12.53 16.67
CA GLU A 213 -7.05 -11.95 15.34
C GLU A 213 -5.68 -11.53 14.75
N SER A 214 -5.60 -11.42 13.43
CA SER A 214 -4.41 -10.93 12.71
C SER A 214 -4.62 -9.51 12.18
N TYR A 215 -3.52 -8.77 12.06
CA TYR A 215 -3.49 -7.38 11.63
C TYR A 215 -2.25 -7.12 10.77
N TYR A 216 -2.28 -6.04 10.01
CA TYR A 216 -1.11 -5.54 9.29
C TYR A 216 -0.67 -4.19 9.88
N ILE A 217 0.65 -4.01 9.97
CA ILE A 217 1.28 -2.70 10.09
C ILE A 217 1.59 -2.26 8.66
N ALA A 218 0.99 -1.17 8.19
CA ALA A 218 1.29 -0.58 6.90
C ALA A 218 2.00 0.76 7.07
N ILE A 219 3.20 0.87 6.51
CA ILE A 219 4.02 2.08 6.58
C ILE A 219 4.09 2.70 5.20
N TYR A 220 3.61 3.93 5.10
CA TYR A 220 3.62 4.74 3.90
C TYR A 220 4.64 5.86 4.08
N ALA A 221 5.44 6.13 3.06
CA ALA A 221 6.37 7.25 3.08
C ALA A 221 6.36 7.97 1.74
N SER A 222 6.73 9.25 1.74
CA SER A 222 6.93 10.00 0.50
C SER A 222 8.03 11.04 0.68
N LYS A 223 8.68 11.42 -0.42
CA LYS A 223 9.66 12.50 -0.46
C LYS A 223 9.37 13.42 -1.64
N THR A 224 8.91 14.63 -1.34
CA THR A 224 8.41 15.58 -2.35
C THR A 224 9.29 16.83 -2.49
N THR A 225 10.26 17.02 -1.59
CA THR A 225 11.13 18.19 -1.57
C THR A 225 12.60 17.79 -1.39
N PRO A 226 13.55 18.45 -2.08
CA PRO A 226 13.37 19.50 -3.10
C PRO A 226 12.97 18.96 -4.49
N THR A 227 13.05 17.66 -4.70
CA THR A 227 12.67 16.96 -5.92
C THR A 227 11.55 15.98 -5.61
N ILE A 228 10.65 15.74 -6.56
CA ILE A 228 9.59 14.73 -6.42
C ILE A 228 10.20 13.36 -6.68
N TRP A 229 10.20 12.49 -5.67
CA TRP A 229 10.59 11.10 -5.79
C TRP A 229 9.35 10.23 -6.00
N SER A 230 9.49 9.11 -6.71
CA SER A 230 8.42 8.11 -6.72
C SER A 230 8.23 7.57 -5.30
N PRO A 231 6.99 7.54 -4.76
CA PRO A 231 6.73 6.91 -3.48
C PRO A 231 7.18 5.44 -3.49
N PRO A 232 7.70 4.91 -2.37
CA PRO A 232 8.05 3.51 -2.27
C PRO A 232 6.77 2.67 -2.16
N GLU A 233 6.88 1.38 -2.49
CA GLU A 233 5.85 0.42 -2.09
C GLU A 233 5.70 0.45 -0.56
N PRO A 234 4.46 0.42 -0.03
CA PRO A 234 4.24 0.42 1.41
C PRO A 234 4.89 -0.80 2.07
N LEU A 235 5.58 -0.60 3.18
CA LEU A 235 6.07 -1.71 3.99
C LEU A 235 4.89 -2.27 4.79
N GLN A 236 4.51 -3.51 4.49
CA GLN A 236 3.42 -4.22 5.17
C GLN A 236 3.99 -5.37 6.00
N ILE A 237 3.65 -5.39 7.29
CA ILE A 237 4.10 -6.43 8.23
C ILE A 237 2.87 -7.07 8.85
N LEU A 238 2.63 -8.35 8.55
CA LEU A 238 1.57 -9.15 9.17
C LEU A 238 1.97 -9.54 10.59
N PHE A 239 1.03 -9.44 11.52
CA PHE A 239 1.20 -9.94 12.87
C PHE A 239 -0.11 -10.46 13.46
N LYS A 240 -0.02 -11.36 14.43
CA LYS A 240 -1.18 -11.91 15.15
C LYS A 240 -1.11 -11.54 16.62
N VAL A 241 -2.20 -10.98 17.15
CA VAL A 241 -2.31 -10.70 18.58
C VAL A 241 -2.91 -11.91 19.26
N GLN A 242 -2.15 -12.60 20.10
CA GLN A 242 -2.61 -13.73 20.89
C GLN A 242 -3.34 -13.25 22.14
N SER A 243 -4.37 -14.01 22.55
CA SER A 243 -5.02 -13.78 23.83
C SER A 243 -4.09 -14.14 24.99
N VAL A 244 -4.15 -13.38 26.09
CA VAL A 244 -3.40 -13.70 27.31
C VAL A 244 -3.91 -15.02 27.89
N LEU A 245 -2.99 -15.94 28.15
CA LEU A 245 -3.34 -17.23 28.75
C LEU A 245 -3.85 -17.06 30.19
N THR A 246 -4.89 -17.80 30.51
CA THR A 246 -5.60 -17.72 31.78
C THR A 246 -5.57 -19.02 32.54
N ASP A 247 -5.73 -18.91 33.85
CA ASP A 247 -5.98 -20.02 34.75
C ASP A 247 -7.28 -19.76 35.53
N LEU A 248 -7.99 -20.84 35.85
CA LEU A 248 -9.22 -20.80 36.63
C LEU A 248 -9.17 -21.88 37.72
N THR A 249 -8.81 -21.45 38.93
CA THR A 249 -8.64 -22.35 40.08
C THR A 249 -9.87 -22.34 40.98
N ILE A 250 -10.11 -23.46 41.66
CA ILE A 250 -11.25 -23.63 42.58
C ILE A 250 -10.74 -23.59 44.02
N HIS A 251 -11.38 -22.74 44.83
CA HIS A 251 -11.02 -22.47 46.21
C HIS A 251 -12.17 -22.83 47.15
N ASN A 252 -11.82 -23.28 48.34
CA ASN A 252 -12.78 -23.44 49.42
C ASN A 252 -13.31 -22.06 49.83
N TYR A 253 -14.64 -21.90 49.84
CA TYR A 253 -15.27 -20.62 50.13
C TYR A 253 -14.89 -20.08 51.52
N THR A 254 -14.83 -20.93 52.54
CA THR A 254 -14.55 -20.51 53.93
C THR A 254 -13.08 -20.18 54.13
N THR A 255 -12.17 -21.08 53.73
CA THR A 255 -10.73 -20.93 54.01
C THR A 255 -10.00 -20.11 52.95
N GLY A 256 -10.55 -19.97 51.74
CA GLY A 256 -9.90 -19.34 50.58
C GLY A 256 -8.76 -20.16 49.98
N THR A 257 -8.47 -21.35 50.51
CA THR A 257 -7.40 -22.22 50.01
C THR A 257 -7.83 -22.95 48.74
N ILE A 258 -6.92 -23.10 47.77
CA ILE A 258 -7.14 -23.91 46.57
C ILE A 258 -7.47 -25.35 46.99
N PHE A 259 -8.48 -25.96 46.36
CA PHE A 259 -8.78 -27.36 46.60
C PHE A 259 -7.64 -28.26 46.05
N PRO A 260 -7.17 -29.25 46.81
CA PRO A 260 -6.10 -30.15 46.36
C PRO A 260 -6.56 -31.07 45.21
N SER A 261 -7.87 -31.29 45.10
CA SER A 261 -8.52 -31.96 43.99
C SER A 261 -9.86 -31.32 43.71
N TYR A 262 -10.29 -31.33 42.45
CA TYR A 262 -11.63 -30.88 42.07
C TYR A 262 -12.66 -32.01 42.17
N SER A 263 -12.56 -32.80 43.24
CA SER A 263 -13.52 -33.85 43.59
C SER A 263 -13.95 -33.64 45.03
N LEU A 264 -15.18 -33.17 45.21
CA LEU A 264 -15.74 -32.79 46.51
C LEU A 264 -16.85 -33.76 46.91
N THR A 265 -17.01 -34.01 48.21
CA THR A 265 -18.10 -34.82 48.75
C THR A 265 -18.94 -33.95 49.66
N GLU A 266 -20.20 -33.74 49.28
CA GLU A 266 -21.14 -32.87 49.98
C GLU A 266 -22.36 -33.65 50.46
N TYR A 267 -22.96 -33.19 51.55
CA TYR A 267 -24.19 -33.81 52.06
C TYR A 267 -25.42 -33.26 51.34
N TRP A 268 -26.43 -34.12 51.17
CA TRP A 268 -27.72 -33.72 50.61
C TRP A 268 -28.44 -32.69 51.50
N ASN A 269 -29.16 -31.77 50.86
CA ASN A 269 -29.93 -30.68 51.51
C ASN A 269 -29.05 -29.73 52.34
N GLN A 270 -27.92 -29.33 51.78
CA GLN A 270 -27.02 -28.30 52.30
C GLN A 270 -26.75 -27.23 51.25
N THR A 271 -26.65 -25.98 51.70
CA THR A 271 -26.12 -24.90 50.86
C THR A 271 -24.60 -25.03 50.78
N PHE A 272 -24.09 -25.25 49.58
CA PHE A 272 -22.65 -25.32 49.33
C PHE A 272 -22.19 -24.07 48.60
N GLY A 273 -21.12 -23.45 49.10
CA GLY A 273 -20.49 -22.27 48.51
C GLY A 273 -19.17 -22.62 47.85
N ILE A 274 -18.97 -22.18 46.61
CA ILE A 274 -17.71 -22.35 45.89
C ILE A 274 -17.14 -20.98 45.54
N THR A 275 -15.82 -20.85 45.63
CA THR A 275 -15.08 -19.70 45.13
C THR A 275 -14.18 -20.13 43.98
N PHE A 276 -14.13 -19.31 42.93
CA PHE A 276 -13.20 -19.43 41.82
C PHE A 276 -12.26 -18.24 41.81
N TYR A 277 -11.02 -18.47 41.41
CA TYR A 277 -10.07 -17.40 41.09
C TYR A 277 -9.74 -17.46 39.60
N PHE A 278 -10.08 -16.38 38.89
CA PHE A 278 -9.75 -16.22 37.47
C PHE A 278 -8.58 -15.26 37.34
N GLY A 279 -7.45 -15.78 36.87
CA GLY A 279 -6.19 -15.04 36.79
C GLY A 279 -5.42 -15.35 35.52
N GLU A 280 -4.39 -14.56 35.26
CA GLU A 280 -3.42 -14.84 34.19
C GLU A 280 -2.56 -16.05 34.58
N LEU A 281 -2.33 -16.97 33.64
CA LEU A 281 -1.63 -18.22 33.91
C LEU A 281 -0.19 -18.01 34.43
N ILE A 282 0.53 -17.04 33.85
CA ILE A 282 1.95 -16.81 34.16
C ILE A 282 2.13 -15.88 35.35
N SER A 283 1.47 -14.71 35.32
CA SER A 283 1.66 -13.68 36.34
C SER A 283 0.81 -13.91 37.59
N SER A 284 -0.18 -14.82 37.52
CA SER A 284 -1.25 -14.98 38.51
C SER A 284 -2.03 -13.70 38.80
N SER A 285 -1.93 -12.66 37.96
CA SER A 285 -2.64 -11.40 38.16
C SER A 285 -4.15 -11.60 37.99
N PRO A 286 -4.99 -10.96 38.82
CA PRO A 286 -6.43 -11.19 38.80
C PRO A 286 -7.08 -10.61 37.54
N ILE A 287 -7.98 -11.38 36.93
CA ILE A 287 -8.76 -10.96 35.77
C ILE A 287 -10.17 -10.54 36.22
N THR A 288 -10.39 -9.23 36.31
CA THR A 288 -11.68 -8.65 36.71
C THR A 288 -12.64 -8.46 35.54
N GLY A 289 -13.95 -8.40 35.82
CA GLY A 289 -14.96 -8.11 34.80
C GLY A 289 -15.13 -9.21 33.74
N ALA A 290 -14.75 -10.45 34.07
CA ALA A 290 -15.05 -11.60 33.23
C ALA A 290 -16.51 -12.02 33.40
N SER A 291 -17.13 -12.57 32.35
CA SER A 291 -18.38 -13.30 32.48
C SER A 291 -18.05 -14.72 32.90
N VAL A 292 -18.41 -15.07 34.13
CA VAL A 292 -18.20 -16.42 34.68
C VAL A 292 -19.54 -17.13 34.73
N THR A 293 -19.59 -18.33 34.15
CA THR A 293 -20.79 -19.16 34.08
C THR A 293 -20.56 -20.51 34.71
N TYR A 294 -21.63 -21.11 35.20
CA TYR A 294 -21.66 -22.50 35.61
C TYR A 294 -22.83 -23.23 34.96
N SER A 295 -22.67 -24.54 34.78
CA SER A 295 -23.73 -25.45 34.35
C SER A 295 -23.53 -26.82 34.98
N TRP A 296 -24.61 -27.42 35.43
CA TRP A 296 -24.65 -28.77 36.00
C TRP A 296 -26.05 -29.38 35.80
N ALA A 297 -26.26 -30.61 36.26
CA ALA A 297 -27.48 -31.39 35.96
C ALA A 297 -28.79 -30.72 36.38
N PHE A 298 -28.76 -29.80 37.36
CA PHE A 298 -29.95 -29.18 37.95
C PHE A 298 -30.02 -27.66 37.75
N GLY A 299 -29.16 -27.09 36.90
CA GLY A 299 -29.25 -25.68 36.56
C GLY A 299 -28.00 -25.10 35.91
N SER A 300 -28.11 -23.86 35.49
CA SER A 300 -27.01 -23.06 34.98
C SER A 300 -27.23 -21.59 35.32
N GLY A 301 -26.15 -20.81 35.31
CA GLY A 301 -26.25 -19.39 35.65
C GLY A 301 -24.93 -18.65 35.50
N GLN A 302 -25.00 -17.34 35.77
CA GLN A 302 -23.83 -16.46 35.88
C GLN A 302 -23.37 -16.44 37.34
N VAL A 303 -22.06 -16.36 37.55
CA VAL A 303 -21.40 -16.23 38.85
C VAL A 303 -20.98 -14.78 39.02
N ASN A 304 -21.40 -14.16 40.13
CA ASN A 304 -21.06 -12.77 40.40
C ASN A 304 -19.64 -12.65 40.97
N PRO A 305 -18.95 -11.51 40.74
CA PRO A 305 -17.70 -11.21 41.42
C PRO A 305 -17.86 -11.21 42.95
N ASP A 306 -16.92 -11.82 43.66
CA ASP A 306 -16.87 -11.84 45.12
C ASP A 306 -15.96 -10.70 45.62
N GLY A 307 -16.57 -9.54 45.87
CA GLY A 307 -15.86 -8.36 46.36
C GLY A 307 -15.22 -8.54 47.74
N VAL A 308 -15.67 -9.52 48.54
CA VAL A 308 -15.10 -9.79 49.87
C VAL A 308 -13.76 -10.54 49.74
N LYS A 309 -13.67 -11.47 48.78
CA LYS A 309 -12.43 -12.21 48.49
C LYS A 309 -11.43 -11.39 47.69
N GLY A 310 -11.91 -10.44 46.88
CA GLY A 310 -11.10 -9.47 46.16
C GLY A 310 -11.12 -9.63 44.65
N PRO A 311 -10.27 -8.89 43.92
CA PRO A 311 -10.24 -8.91 42.46
C PRO A 311 -9.99 -10.31 41.89
N GLY A 312 -10.69 -10.67 40.81
CA GLY A 312 -10.54 -11.96 40.14
C GLY A 312 -11.26 -13.12 40.83
N TYR A 313 -11.84 -12.91 42.02
CA TYR A 313 -12.64 -13.91 42.70
C TYR A 313 -14.11 -13.83 42.30
N TYR A 314 -14.73 -15.01 42.16
CA TYR A 314 -16.14 -15.18 41.83
C TYR A 314 -16.71 -16.27 42.73
N SER A 315 -17.92 -16.07 43.25
CA SER A 315 -18.55 -17.05 44.12
C SER A 315 -20.02 -17.23 43.80
N PHE A 316 -20.47 -18.48 43.87
CA PHE A 316 -21.89 -18.79 43.92
C PHE A 316 -22.16 -19.87 44.95
N PHE A 317 -23.42 -19.90 45.35
CA PHE A 317 -23.97 -20.90 46.25
C PHE A 317 -25.05 -21.66 45.50
N PHE A 318 -25.13 -22.96 45.74
CA PHE A 318 -26.25 -23.76 45.29
C PHE A 318 -26.68 -24.71 46.41
N ASP A 319 -27.93 -25.12 46.35
CA ASP A 319 -28.52 -26.04 47.32
C ASP A 319 -28.43 -27.47 46.77
N THR A 320 -27.74 -28.35 47.49
CA THR A 320 -27.67 -29.77 47.16
C THR A 320 -29.02 -30.49 47.34
N GLY A 321 -29.99 -29.87 48.02
CA GLY A 321 -31.36 -30.38 48.15
C GLY A 321 -32.14 -30.41 46.82
N ASN A 322 -31.70 -29.65 45.81
CA ASN A 322 -32.29 -29.69 44.46
C ASN A 322 -32.01 -31.01 43.71
N VAL A 323 -31.09 -31.81 44.23
CA VAL A 323 -30.69 -33.07 43.60
C VAL A 323 -31.67 -34.18 43.98
N THR A 324 -32.19 -34.87 42.96
CA THR A 324 -33.17 -35.96 43.12
C THR A 324 -32.52 -37.29 43.47
N GLU A 325 -31.25 -37.50 43.08
CA GLU A 325 -30.55 -38.78 43.25
C GLU A 325 -29.17 -38.60 43.91
N ILE A 326 -28.78 -39.52 44.77
CA ILE A 326 -27.41 -39.58 45.29
C ILE A 326 -26.48 -39.98 44.15
N GLY A 327 -25.37 -39.26 43.97
CA GLY A 327 -24.45 -39.56 42.89
C GLY A 327 -23.35 -38.53 42.71
N SER A 328 -22.53 -38.74 41.69
CA SER A 328 -21.50 -37.81 41.26
C SER A 328 -22.00 -36.96 40.09
N TYR A 329 -21.83 -35.65 40.20
CA TYR A 329 -22.27 -34.66 39.23
C TYR A 329 -21.09 -33.81 38.79
N ILE A 330 -21.02 -33.51 37.50
CA ILE A 330 -20.01 -32.61 36.95
C ILE A 330 -20.58 -31.19 36.96
N ILE A 331 -19.82 -30.25 37.52
CA ILE A 331 -20.10 -28.81 37.38
C ILE A 331 -19.09 -28.25 36.40
N SER A 332 -19.57 -27.84 35.24
CA SER A 332 -18.78 -27.12 34.25
C SER A 332 -18.75 -25.64 34.59
N ILE A 333 -17.56 -25.07 34.71
CA ILE A 333 -17.36 -23.63 34.92
C ILE A 333 -16.58 -23.08 33.73
N SER A 334 -16.98 -21.90 33.24
CA SER A 334 -16.26 -21.19 32.19
C SER A 334 -16.19 -19.70 32.51
N ALA A 335 -14.99 -19.13 32.41
CA ALA A 335 -14.73 -17.71 32.52
C ALA A 335 -14.30 -17.14 31.17
N VAL A 336 -15.00 -16.12 30.68
CA VAL A 336 -14.73 -15.48 29.39
C VAL A 336 -14.50 -13.98 29.59
N LYS A 337 -13.42 -13.47 29.01
CA LYS A 337 -13.14 -12.04 28.90
C LYS A 337 -12.41 -11.78 27.57
N GLN A 338 -12.79 -10.70 26.89
CA GLN A 338 -12.13 -10.30 25.64
C GLN A 338 -10.61 -10.16 25.85
N ASN A 339 -9.82 -10.65 24.88
CA ASN A 339 -8.34 -10.66 24.86
C ASN A 339 -7.67 -11.61 25.86
N PHE A 340 -8.46 -12.45 26.53
CA PHE A 340 -7.99 -13.53 27.40
C PHE A 340 -8.46 -14.87 26.84
N SER A 341 -7.69 -15.94 27.04
CA SER A 341 -8.17 -17.29 26.75
C SER A 341 -9.36 -17.64 27.63
N ILE A 342 -10.16 -18.62 27.20
CA ILE A 342 -11.26 -19.11 28.03
C ILE A 342 -10.67 -19.82 29.25
N GLY A 343 -11.06 -19.37 30.45
CA GLY A 343 -10.74 -20.04 31.70
C GLY A 343 -11.66 -21.23 31.92
N VAL A 344 -11.10 -22.43 32.02
CA VAL A 344 -11.79 -23.64 32.45
C VAL A 344 -10.95 -24.35 33.50
N PRO A 345 -11.54 -24.86 34.60
CA PRO A 345 -10.77 -25.66 35.54
C PRO A 345 -10.29 -26.94 34.85
N ASN A 346 -9.04 -27.32 35.08
CA ASN A 346 -8.50 -28.59 34.60
C ASN A 346 -7.88 -29.38 35.78
N PRO A 347 -8.50 -30.49 36.22
CA PRO A 347 -9.69 -31.16 35.66
C PRO A 347 -11.00 -30.39 35.89
N ASN A 348 -12.12 -30.87 35.34
CA ASN A 348 -13.45 -30.33 35.68
C ASN A 348 -13.79 -30.60 37.16
N LEU A 349 -14.67 -29.76 37.74
CA LEU A 349 -15.20 -29.99 39.09
C LEU A 349 -16.20 -31.13 39.11
N ILE A 350 -15.96 -32.10 39.98
CA ILE A 350 -16.84 -33.23 40.26
C ILE A 350 -17.32 -33.10 41.71
N ILE A 351 -18.64 -33.14 41.92
CA ILE A 351 -19.24 -33.11 43.25
C ILE A 351 -20.03 -34.40 43.46
N THR A 352 -19.72 -35.13 44.52
CA THR A 352 -20.43 -36.33 44.94
C THR A 352 -21.34 -36.00 46.10
N ILE A 353 -22.65 -36.16 45.91
CA ILE A 353 -23.66 -35.86 46.92
C ILE A 353 -24.02 -37.15 47.65
N ILE A 354 -23.98 -37.13 48.98
CA ILE A 354 -24.29 -38.29 49.85
C ILE A 354 -25.39 -37.97 50.86
N ILE A 355 -26.20 -38.97 51.24
CA ILE A 355 -27.16 -38.85 52.35
C ILE A 355 -26.52 -39.36 53.63
N ILE A 356 -26.64 -38.58 54.71
CA ILE A 356 -26.46 -39.12 56.06
C ILE A 356 -27.66 -40.02 56.33
N LYS A 357 -27.49 -41.34 56.19
CA LYS A 357 -28.38 -42.25 56.90
C LYS A 357 -28.15 -41.97 58.37
N ASN A 358 -29.01 -41.16 58.99
CA ASN A 358 -29.12 -41.15 60.43
C ASN A 358 -29.37 -42.60 60.81
N SER A 359 -28.33 -43.24 61.34
CA SER A 359 -28.47 -44.49 62.06
C SER A 359 -29.42 -44.12 63.20
N SER A 360 -30.70 -44.43 63.00
CA SER A 360 -31.67 -44.43 64.06
C SER A 360 -31.08 -45.38 65.09
N ARG A 361 -30.51 -44.81 66.16
CA ARG A 361 -30.24 -45.53 67.40
C ARG A 361 -31.53 -46.26 67.71
N SER A 362 -31.56 -47.56 67.45
CA SER A 362 -32.53 -48.46 68.03
C SER A 362 -32.37 -48.29 69.52
N SER A 363 -33.24 -47.47 70.12
CA SER A 363 -33.41 -47.40 71.56
C SER A 363 -34.05 -48.73 71.92
N THR A 364 -33.21 -49.74 72.09
CA THR A 364 -33.60 -50.99 72.71
C THR A 364 -33.86 -50.65 74.17
N ILE A 365 -35.12 -50.36 74.48
CA ILE A 365 -35.64 -50.35 75.84
C ILE A 365 -35.68 -51.82 76.26
N PHE A 366 -34.83 -52.20 77.21
CA PHE A 366 -34.99 -53.40 78.03
C PHE A 366 -35.15 -52.97 79.49
#